data_AF-A0A5N6BS41-F1
#
_entry.id   AF-A0A5N6BS41-F1
#
_cell.length_a   1.000
_cell.length_b   1.000
_cell.length_c   1.000
_cell.angle_alpha   90.00
_cell.angle_beta   90.00
_cell.angle_gamma   90.00
#
_symmetry.space_group_name_H-M   'P 1'
#
loop_
_entity.id
_entity.type
_entity.pdbx_description
1 polymer ?
#
loop_
_entity_poly.entity_id
_entity_poly.type
_entity_poly.pdbx_seq_one_letter_code
_entity_poly.pdbx_strand_id
1 'polypeptide(L)' 'MELVTHRLAAEFLTVPLSSVARCVADAWACGEHLGLDVTPEIVERVARERLLGMVNSAPPSRR' A
#
# COMPACT_ATOMS: atom_id res chain seq x y z
N MET A 1 -6.24 0.99 10.66
CA MET A 1 -5.86 0.73 9.24
C MET A 1 -6.81 1.32 8.22
N GLU A 2 -8.09 1.49 8.54
CA GLU A 2 -9.11 2.01 7.62
C GLU A 2 -8.80 3.43 7.10
N LEU A 3 -8.41 4.37 7.98
CA LEU A 3 -8.02 5.73 7.58
C LEU A 3 -6.82 5.75 6.60
N VAL A 4 -5.79 4.95 6.88
CA VAL A 4 -4.62 4.81 5.98
C VAL A 4 -5.05 4.25 4.63
N THR A 5 -5.94 3.25 4.63
CA THR A 5 -6.47 2.64 3.41
C THR A 5 -7.25 3.66 2.58
N HIS A 6 -8.12 4.46 3.20
CA HIS A 6 -8.88 5.50 2.49
C HIS A 6 -7.98 6.60 1.91
N ARG A 7 -6.96 7.06 2.66
CA ARG A 7 -6.02 8.07 2.17
C ARG A 7 -5.24 7.57 0.95
N LEU A 8 -4.72 6.35 1.02
CA LEU A 8 -3.99 5.75 -0.11
C LEU A 8 -4.93 5.45 -1.29
N ALA A 9 -6.16 5.00 -1.04
CA ALA A 9 -7.12 4.76 -2.12
C ALA A 9 -7.51 6.05 -2.86
N ALA A 10 -7.57 7.19 -2.16
CA ALA A 10 -7.81 8.49 -2.78
C ALA A 10 -6.62 8.98 -3.63
N GLU A 11 -5.40 8.54 -3.30
CA GLU A 11 -4.18 8.90 -4.03
C GLU A 11 -3.91 7.99 -5.23
N PHE A 12 -4.17 6.69 -5.08
CA PHE A 12 -3.92 5.67 -6.10
C PHE A 12 -5.21 5.24 -6.80
N LEU A 13 -5.90 6.19 -7.44
CA LEU A 13 -7.23 5.99 -8.06
C LEU A 13 -7.26 4.89 -9.15
N THR A 14 -6.11 4.57 -9.75
CA THR A 14 -5.98 3.51 -10.76
C THR A 14 -5.78 2.12 -10.17
N VAL A 15 -5.55 2.03 -8.85
CA VAL A 15 -5.37 0.77 -8.14
C VAL A 15 -6.69 0.36 -7.46
N PRO A 16 -7.17 -0.88 -7.62
CA PRO A 16 -8.38 -1.34 -6.95
C PRO A 16 -8.28 -1.19 -5.42
N LEU A 17 -9.37 -0.75 -4.78
CA LEU A 17 -9.43 -0.57 -3.32
C LEU A 17 -9.02 -1.84 -2.54
N SER A 18 -9.40 -3.01 -3.03
CA SER A 18 -9.01 -4.30 -2.43
C SER A 18 -7.49 -4.52 -2.45
N SER A 19 -6.82 -4.10 -3.53
CA SER A 19 -5.35 -4.15 -3.64
C SER A 19 -4.68 -3.16 -2.70
N VAL A 20 -5.24 -1.95 -2.54
CA VAL A 20 -4.76 -0.96 -1.55
C VAL A 20 -4.91 -1.51 -0.13
N ALA A 21 -6.09 -2.03 0.23
CA ALA A 21 -6.35 -2.62 1.54
C ALA A 21 -5.40 -3.79 1.85
N ARG A 22 -5.17 -4.67 0.87
CA ARG A 22 -4.20 -5.76 0.98
C ARG A 22 -2.77 -5.24 1.18
N CYS A 23 -2.35 -4.24 0.41
CA CYS A 23 -1.01 -3.67 0.54
C CYS A 23 -0.77 -3.08 1.95
N VAL A 24 -1.77 -2.41 2.51
CA VAL A 24 -1.76 -1.86 3.86
C VAL A 24 -1.69 -2.98 4.92
N ALA A 25 -2.49 -4.05 4.76
CA ALA A 25 -2.46 -5.20 5.67
C ALA A 25 -1.10 -5.94 5.61
N ASP A 26 -0.58 -6.15 4.40
CA ASP A 26 0.72 -6.80 4.19
C ASP A 26 1.86 -5.96 4.76
N ALA A 27 1.79 -4.63 4.67
CA ALA A 27 2.79 -3.74 5.27
C ALA A 27 2.78 -3.80 6.80
N TRP A 28 1.59 -3.87 7.41
CA TRP A 28 1.45 -4.08 8.86
C TRP A 28 2.04 -5.43 9.29
N ALA A 29 1.60 -6.52 8.66
CA ALA A 29 2.04 -7.88 8.99
C ALA A 29 3.55 -8.07 8.79
N CYS A 30 4.14 -7.47 7.74
CA CYS A 30 5.59 -7.48 7.56
C CYS A 30 6.31 -6.79 8.72
N GLY A 31 5.82 -5.64 9.18
CA GLY A 31 6.44 -4.90 10.28
C GLY A 31 6.40 -5.70 11.59
N GLU A 32 5.25 -6.30 11.91
CA GLU A 32 5.10 -7.16 13.10
C GLU A 32 6.03 -8.37 13.03
N HIS A 33 6.12 -9.01 11.86
CA HIS A 33 7.01 -10.15 11.64
C HIS A 33 8.49 -9.81 11.83
N LEU A 34 8.88 -8.58 11.49
CA LEU A 34 10.24 -8.07 11.68
C LEU A 34 10.51 -7.60 13.12
N GLY A 35 9.52 -7.64 14.01
CA GLY A 35 9.64 -7.15 15.40
C GLY A 35 9.75 -5.64 15.51
N LEU A 36 9.27 -4.90 14.50
CA LEU A 36 9.24 -3.44 14.53
C LEU A 36 8.06 -2.95 15.38
N ASP A 37 8.23 -1.80 16.02
CA ASP A 37 7.10 -1.06 16.58
C ASP A 37 6.31 -0.41 15.44
N VAL A 38 5.31 -1.14 14.94
CA VAL A 38 4.57 -0.76 13.74
C VAL A 38 3.58 0.35 14.08
N THR A 39 3.81 1.53 13.52
CA THR A 39 2.87 2.65 13.60
C THR A 39 2.09 2.82 12.29
N PRO A 40 0.89 3.43 12.33
CA PRO A 40 0.13 3.75 11.12
C PRO A 40 0.93 4.57 10.10
N GLU A 41 1.80 5.47 10.55
CA GLU A 41 2.64 6.32 9.69
C GLU A 41 3.71 5.50 8.95
N ILE A 42 4.31 4.50 9.62
CA ILE A 42 5.26 3.58 8.99
C ILE A 42 4.53 2.76 7.93
N VAL A 43 3.36 2.21 8.27
CA VAL A 43 2.58 1.41 7.31
C VAL A 43 2.13 2.24 6.12
N GLU A 44 1.68 3.48 6.34
CA GLU A 44 1.29 4.38 5.25
C GLU A 44 2.45 4.63 4.28
N ARG A 45 3.65 4.92 4.80
CA ARG A 45 4.85 5.12 3.95
C ARG A 45 5.21 3.86 3.18
N VAL A 46 5.29 2.71 3.84
CA VAL A 46 5.66 1.44 3.20
C VAL A 46 4.64 1.04 2.14
N ALA A 47 3.35 1.14 2.43
CA ALA A 47 2.30 0.83 1.47
C ALA A 47 2.32 1.77 0.26
N ARG A 48 2.54 3.08 0.48
CA ARG A 48 2.68 4.08 -0.58
C ARG A 48 3.82 3.75 -1.54
N GLU A 49 5.01 3.42 -1.03
CA GLU A 49 6.16 3.04 -1.86
C GLU A 49 5.87 1.78 -2.69
N ARG A 50 5.23 0.78 -2.08
CA ARG A 50 4.82 -0.45 -2.78
C ARG A 50 3.81 -0.18 -3.89
N LEU A 51 2.81 0.65 -3.63
CA LEU A 51 1.79 1.04 -4.61
C LEU A 51 2.40 1.86 -5.76
N LEU A 52 3.32 2.78 -5.44
CA LEU A 52 4.07 3.53 -6.45
C LEU A 52 4.88 2.59 -7.36
N GLY A 53 5.58 1.63 -6.76
CA GLY A 53 6.29 0.57 -7.51
C GLY A 53 5.36 -0.22 -8.42
N MET A 54 4.16 -0.58 -7.94
CA MET A 54 3.15 -1.29 -8.74
C MET A 54 2.67 -0.48 -9.95
N VAL A 55 2.36 0.81 -9.76
CA VAL A 55 1.93 1.70 -10.85
C VAL A 55 3.03 1.88 -11.88
N ASN A 56 4.27 2.10 -11.44
CA ASN A 56 5.41 2.30 -12.33
C ASN A 56 5.87 1.02 -13.05
N SER A 57 5.60 -0.14 -12.45
CA SER A 57 5.99 -1.45 -13.03
C SER A 57 4.88 -2.09 -13.85
N ALA A 58 3.70 -1.46 -13.94
CA ALA A 58 2.64 -1.94 -14.80
C ALA A 58 3.16 -1.98 -16.24
N PRO A 59 3.14 -3.14 -16.93
CA PRO A 59 3.60 -3.20 -18.29
C PRO A 59 2.80 -2.19 -19.13
N PRO A 60 3.43 -1.47 -20.08
CA PRO A 60 2.68 -0.57 -20.95
C PRO A 60 1.59 -1.41 -21.60
N SER A 61 0.34 -0.96 -21.49
CA SER A 61 -0.79 -1.68 -22.07
C SER A 61 -0.47 -1.94 -23.52
N ARG A 62 -0.28 -3.20 -23.90
CA ARG A 62 -0.02 -3.60 -25.28
C ARG A 62 -1.34 -3.38 -26.03
N ARG A 63 -1.53 -2.17 -26.52
CA ARG A 63 -2.65 -1.78 -27.37
C ARG A 63 -2.26 -1.89 -28.83
#